data_AF-U2R8U7-F1
#
_entry.id   AF-U2R8U7-F1
#
_cell.length_a   1.000
_cell.length_b   1.000
_cell.length_c   1.000
_cell.angle_alpha   90.00
_cell.angle_beta   90.00
_cell.angle_gamma   90.00
#
_symmetry.space_group_name_H-M   'P 1'
#
loop_
_entity.id
_entity.type
_entity.pdbx_description
1 polymer ?
#
loop_
_entity_poly.entity_id
_entity_poly.type
_entity_poly.pdbx_seq_one_letter_code
_entity_poly.pdbx_strand_id
1 'polypeptide(L)'
;MEDDALYGEFDWLGVHIDINKNNTMRSVEASTLHELGHQELASSTTLGMLDFLITNIVKLENDEKTKRKLDQLYERIYKSTINVQESFAVFCELKYLEEIDHDEYVKLRSYYISTGTYINKYRFGELLFLFKNSNIEENKCAVDVMRTIAINAMNINLYELALLDGKYLHIIEKKPDKYNANYRFFKVIKYIENNNINLANLDENSISKIFRILHLEVFKDFEWKDFKNWVTESLLKPLNLKEIEEYVSYQMDMDCVDELLSASAYVSNRCKYEIKDANTKEEIEDAFRNSKILFVDDNYDAGKAVLYLAIDIDNKRAFRFASRDVFVNWFRYIPITFTDRNHYKSIIDKEPSFVDVPALIDLADMNQNTINFIYSINVMEYYIEELNDNFSIIFLKGNNSNIFFHVSSNFNIFILKLKYFNHIQCRINWWNDIIPLEYKHYFNVFIREYE
;
A
#
# COMPACT_ATOMS: atom_id res chain seq x y z
N MET A 1 -2.87 -0.72 23.08
CA MET A 1 -3.07 -1.83 22.14
C MET A 1 -4.10 -1.30 21.17
N GLU A 2 -3.62 -0.59 20.16
CA GLU A 2 -4.46 -0.05 19.09
C GLU A 2 -4.82 -1.20 18.14
N ASP A 3 -6.01 -1.16 17.57
CA ASP A 3 -6.56 -2.20 16.68
C ASP A 3 -5.72 -2.29 15.40
N ASP A 4 -4.69 -3.15 15.41
CA ASP A 4 -3.91 -3.56 14.23
C ASP A 4 -4.72 -4.54 13.36
N ALA A 5 -5.85 -4.07 12.83
CA ALA A 5 -6.59 -4.76 11.78
C ALA A 5 -6.35 -4.02 10.46
N LEU A 6 -5.11 -4.09 9.96
CA LEU A 6 -4.79 -3.62 8.62
C LEU A 6 -5.24 -4.70 7.63
N TYR A 7 -6.41 -4.50 7.01
CA TYR A 7 -6.85 -5.31 5.88
C TYR A 7 -6.06 -4.97 4.61
N GLY A 8 -5.48 -3.76 4.55
CA GLY A 8 -4.54 -3.32 3.55
C GLY A 8 -3.67 -2.17 4.04
N GLU A 9 -2.75 -1.73 3.19
CA GLU A 9 -1.91 -0.56 3.37
C GLU A 9 -1.62 0.09 2.01
N PHE A 10 -1.60 1.43 1.98
CA PHE A 10 -1.13 2.23 0.85
C PHE A 10 0.17 2.96 1.22
N ASP A 11 1.27 2.67 0.52
CA ASP A 11 2.55 3.33 0.73
C ASP A 11 3.36 3.54 -0.55
N TRP A 12 4.63 3.94 -0.45
CA TRP A 12 5.47 4.24 -1.62
C TRP A 12 5.66 3.05 -2.57
N LEU A 13 5.46 1.80 -2.12
CA LEU A 13 5.53 0.61 -2.97
C LEU A 13 4.23 0.43 -3.76
N GLY A 14 3.09 0.77 -3.15
CA GLY A 14 1.77 0.85 -3.77
C GLY A 14 0.67 0.37 -2.82
N VAL A 15 -0.29 -0.39 -3.34
CA VAL A 15 -1.42 -0.92 -2.58
C VAL A 15 -1.13 -2.37 -2.19
N HIS A 16 -1.27 -2.67 -0.90
CA HIS A 16 -0.95 -3.97 -0.33
C HIS A 16 -2.13 -4.50 0.47
N ILE A 17 -2.55 -5.74 0.22
CA ILE A 17 -3.68 -6.39 0.90
C ILE A 17 -3.20 -7.55 1.76
N ASP A 18 -3.65 -7.59 3.02
CA ASP A 18 -3.24 -8.65 3.94
C ASP A 18 -3.97 -9.97 3.64
N ILE A 19 -3.22 -10.99 3.27
CA ILE A 19 -3.72 -12.34 2.96
C ILE A 19 -4.47 -12.95 4.14
N ASN A 20 -4.01 -12.72 5.38
CA ASN A 20 -4.54 -13.37 6.57
C ASN A 20 -5.81 -12.71 7.09
N LYS A 21 -6.06 -11.45 6.73
CA LYS A 21 -7.24 -10.69 7.17
C LYS A 21 -8.38 -10.72 6.15
N ASN A 22 -8.08 -11.04 4.89
CA ASN A 22 -9.04 -11.07 3.79
C ASN A 22 -9.41 -12.49 3.39
N ASN A 23 -10.39 -13.06 4.11
CA ASN A 23 -10.77 -14.46 3.99
C ASN A 23 -11.79 -14.78 2.87
N THR A 24 -12.37 -13.77 2.22
CA THR A 24 -13.25 -13.96 1.04
C THR A 24 -12.77 -13.12 -0.14
N MET A 25 -13.09 -13.55 -1.36
CA MET A 25 -12.82 -12.77 -2.58
C MET A 25 -13.43 -11.36 -2.48
N ARG A 26 -14.62 -11.23 -1.89
CA ARG A 26 -15.29 -9.94 -1.68
C ARG A 26 -14.57 -9.05 -0.68
N SER A 27 -14.02 -9.61 0.40
CA SER A 27 -13.17 -8.82 1.31
C SER A 27 -11.90 -8.33 0.62
N VAL A 28 -11.29 -9.15 -0.25
CA VAL A 28 -10.10 -8.72 -1.02
C VAL A 28 -10.45 -7.55 -1.94
N GLU A 29 -11.53 -7.65 -2.71
CA GLU A 29 -11.98 -6.58 -3.61
C GLU A 29 -12.33 -5.30 -2.83
N ALA A 30 -13.05 -5.43 -1.71
CA ALA A 30 -13.43 -4.32 -0.83
C ALA A 30 -12.20 -3.59 -0.25
N SER A 31 -11.25 -4.34 0.34
CA SER A 31 -10.00 -3.78 0.88
C SER A 31 -9.15 -3.15 -0.22
N THR A 32 -9.12 -3.75 -1.42
CA THR A 32 -8.40 -3.15 -2.56
C THR A 32 -9.00 -1.80 -2.94
N LEU A 33 -10.33 -1.69 -2.99
CA LEU A 33 -11.02 -0.42 -3.26
C LEU A 33 -10.83 0.61 -2.14
N HIS A 34 -10.74 0.15 -0.89
CA HIS A 34 -10.44 1.01 0.25
C HIS A 34 -9.08 1.69 0.09
N GLU A 35 -8.02 0.91 -0.13
CA GLU A 35 -6.66 1.43 -0.30
C GLU A 35 -6.49 2.25 -1.60
N LEU A 36 -7.14 1.85 -2.70
CA LEU A 36 -7.20 2.67 -3.91
C LEU A 36 -7.92 4.01 -3.67
N GLY A 37 -8.88 4.06 -2.74
CA GLY A 37 -9.50 5.31 -2.29
C GLY A 37 -8.49 6.26 -1.64
N HIS A 38 -7.59 5.74 -0.81
CA HIS A 38 -6.48 6.52 -0.24
C HIS A 38 -5.51 6.99 -1.33
N GLN A 39 -5.16 6.10 -2.27
CA GLN A 39 -4.30 6.42 -3.41
C GLN A 39 -4.90 7.52 -4.29
N GLU A 40 -6.19 7.46 -4.61
CA GLU A 40 -6.90 8.48 -5.39
C GLU A 40 -6.80 9.85 -4.71
N LEU A 41 -7.07 9.92 -3.41
CA LEU A 41 -6.99 11.20 -2.69
C LEU A 41 -5.55 11.71 -2.57
N ALA A 42 -4.57 10.82 -2.45
CA ALA A 42 -3.17 11.19 -2.45
C ALA A 42 -2.74 11.73 -3.82
N SER A 43 -3.02 11.01 -4.90
CA SER A 43 -2.61 11.34 -6.27
C SER A 43 -3.36 12.53 -6.88
N SER A 44 -4.59 12.79 -6.43
CA SER A 44 -5.43 13.88 -6.96
C SER A 44 -5.36 15.18 -6.15
N THR A 45 -4.61 15.22 -5.04
CA THR A 45 -4.63 16.38 -4.13
C THR A 45 -3.26 16.76 -3.57
N THR A 46 -3.04 18.08 -3.40
CA THR A 46 -1.77 18.60 -2.86
C THR A 46 -1.55 18.15 -1.42
N LEU A 47 -2.63 18.15 -0.61
CA LEU A 47 -2.55 17.79 0.80
C LEU A 47 -2.42 16.28 1.00
N GLY A 48 -3.12 15.46 0.21
CA GLY A 48 -2.99 14.01 0.21
C GLY A 48 -1.59 13.57 -0.22
N MET A 49 -1.06 14.11 -1.32
CA MET A 49 0.31 13.79 -1.75
C MET A 49 1.36 14.22 -0.72
N LEU A 50 1.17 15.34 -0.04
CA LEU A 50 2.08 15.76 1.03
C LEU A 50 2.02 14.80 2.23
N ASP A 51 0.82 14.39 2.66
CA ASP A 51 0.61 13.43 3.74
C ASP A 51 1.31 12.09 3.43
N PHE A 52 1.08 11.57 2.23
CA PHE A 52 1.71 10.36 1.70
C PHE A 52 3.24 10.48 1.65
N LEU A 53 3.75 11.56 1.06
CA LEU A 53 5.19 11.79 0.93
C LEU A 53 5.88 11.85 2.30
N ILE A 54 5.32 12.60 3.26
CA ILE A 54 5.94 12.69 4.60
C ILE A 54 5.96 11.32 5.27
N THR A 55 4.87 10.56 5.16
CA THR A 55 4.78 9.19 5.71
C THR A 55 5.89 8.30 5.15
N ASN A 56 6.10 8.33 3.83
CA ASN A 56 7.14 7.55 3.16
C ASN A 56 8.56 8.02 3.53
N ILE A 57 8.78 9.33 3.65
CA ILE A 57 10.07 9.86 4.12
C ILE A 57 10.35 9.38 5.55
N VAL A 58 9.38 9.46 6.47
CA VAL A 58 9.55 9.06 7.88
C VAL A 58 9.90 7.56 8.00
N LYS A 59 9.27 6.72 7.18
CA LYS A 59 9.58 5.27 7.08
C LYS A 59 11.04 5.03 6.70
N LEU A 60 11.59 5.79 5.75
CA LEU A 60 12.92 5.55 5.16
C LEU A 60 14.06 6.37 5.78
N GLU A 61 13.77 7.51 6.41
CA GLU A 61 14.77 8.38 7.04
C GLU A 61 15.40 7.68 8.26
N ASN A 62 16.62 8.04 8.64
CA ASN A 62 17.30 7.52 9.83
C ASN A 62 17.80 8.63 10.78
N ASP A 63 17.93 9.88 10.31
CA ASP A 63 18.29 11.00 11.17
C ASP A 63 17.15 11.38 12.13
N GLU A 64 17.33 11.11 13.43
CA GLU A 64 16.31 11.38 14.46
C GLU A 64 15.84 12.84 14.48
N LYS A 65 16.74 13.79 14.22
CA LYS A 65 16.39 15.22 14.25
C LYS A 65 15.45 15.57 13.10
N THR A 66 15.71 15.01 11.92
CA THR A 66 14.87 15.16 10.73
C THR A 66 13.55 14.43 10.92
N LYS A 67 13.56 13.19 11.43
CA LYS A 67 12.33 12.46 11.80
C LYS A 67 11.43 13.28 12.73
N ARG A 68 11.95 13.78 13.85
CA ARG A 68 11.14 14.59 14.78
C ARG A 68 10.51 15.82 14.14
N LYS A 69 11.17 16.45 13.16
CA LYS A 69 10.59 17.58 12.41
C LYS A 69 9.50 17.11 11.47
N LEU A 70 9.73 16.00 10.77
CA LEU A 70 8.76 15.39 9.87
C LEU A 70 7.54 14.88 10.65
N ASP A 71 7.72 14.25 11.81
CA ASP A 71 6.62 13.78 12.68
C ASP A 71 5.74 14.95 13.13
N GLN A 72 6.33 16.09 13.50
CA GLN A 72 5.57 17.30 13.87
C GLN A 72 4.78 17.88 12.70
N LEU A 73 5.34 17.82 11.49
CA LEU A 73 4.66 18.22 10.27
C LEU A 73 3.53 17.24 9.95
N TYR A 74 3.84 15.94 9.94
CA TYR A 74 2.92 14.83 9.71
C TYR A 74 1.73 14.91 10.65
N GLU A 75 1.94 15.03 11.96
CA GLU A 75 0.86 15.08 12.95
C GLU A 75 -0.16 16.19 12.62
N ARG A 76 0.29 17.33 12.09
CA ARG A 76 -0.59 18.45 11.71
C ARG A 76 -1.31 18.22 10.38
N ILE A 77 -0.61 17.68 9.39
CA ILE A 77 -1.16 17.37 8.08
C ILE A 77 -2.17 16.21 8.20
N TYR A 78 -1.74 15.09 8.79
CA TYR A 78 -2.53 13.90 9.04
C TYR A 78 -3.82 14.20 9.82
N LYS A 79 -3.75 14.98 10.91
CA LYS A 79 -4.96 15.39 11.66
C LYS A 79 -5.94 16.24 10.84
N SER A 80 -5.49 16.83 9.74
CA SER A 80 -6.31 17.59 8.81
C SER A 80 -6.91 16.72 7.71
N THR A 81 -6.30 15.59 7.35
CA THR A 81 -6.69 14.74 6.20
C THR A 81 -7.40 13.46 6.58
N ILE A 82 -6.99 12.81 7.67
CA ILE A 82 -7.30 11.39 7.91
C ILE A 82 -8.79 11.08 7.91
N ASN A 83 -9.64 11.96 8.48
CA ASN A 83 -11.06 11.66 8.51
C ASN A 83 -11.70 11.76 7.12
N VAL A 84 -11.18 12.60 6.21
CA VAL A 84 -11.62 12.61 4.81
C VAL A 84 -11.19 11.32 4.11
N GLN A 85 -9.92 10.93 4.28
CA GLN A 85 -9.34 9.74 3.65
C GLN A 85 -10.13 8.48 4.04
N GLU A 86 -10.24 8.20 5.34
CA GLU A 86 -10.98 7.05 5.88
C GLU A 86 -12.47 7.10 5.55
N SER A 87 -13.09 8.28 5.63
CA SER A 87 -14.52 8.42 5.32
C SER A 87 -14.83 8.13 3.86
N PHE A 88 -13.97 8.58 2.95
CA PHE A 88 -14.12 8.32 1.53
C PHE A 88 -13.85 6.86 1.19
N ALA A 89 -12.77 6.28 1.72
CA ALA A 89 -12.41 4.88 1.50
C ALA A 89 -13.52 3.93 1.99
N VAL A 90 -13.97 4.08 3.24
CA VAL A 90 -15.09 3.31 3.79
C VAL A 90 -16.38 3.53 3.00
N PHE A 91 -16.65 4.76 2.55
CA PHE A 91 -17.84 5.03 1.74
C PHE A 91 -17.82 4.26 0.42
N CYS A 92 -16.70 4.28 -0.31
CA CYS A 92 -16.54 3.58 -1.58
C CYS A 92 -16.66 2.07 -1.40
N GLU A 93 -15.95 1.53 -0.41
CA GLU A 93 -15.95 0.12 -0.07
C GLU A 93 -17.35 -0.41 0.25
N LEU A 94 -18.09 0.28 1.12
CA LEU A 94 -19.45 -0.12 1.48
C LEU A 94 -20.43 0.03 0.32
N LYS A 95 -20.26 1.05 -0.54
CA LYS A 95 -21.12 1.25 -1.72
C LYS A 95 -20.92 0.16 -2.77
N TYR A 96 -19.68 -0.28 -2.94
CA TYR A 96 -19.34 -1.42 -3.78
C TYR A 96 -19.97 -2.71 -3.25
N LEU A 97 -19.76 -3.04 -1.98
CA LEU A 97 -20.33 -4.24 -1.38
C LEU A 97 -21.86 -4.24 -1.39
N GLU A 98 -22.49 -3.09 -1.16
CA GLU A 98 -23.95 -2.94 -1.24
C GLU A 98 -24.52 -3.34 -2.61
N GLU A 99 -23.75 -3.17 -3.69
CA GLU A 99 -24.14 -3.54 -5.06
C GLU A 99 -23.96 -5.04 -5.36
N ILE A 100 -22.92 -5.67 -4.81
CA ILE A 100 -22.48 -7.00 -5.27
C ILE A 100 -22.59 -8.13 -4.25
N ASP A 101 -22.62 -7.82 -2.94
CA ASP A 101 -22.68 -8.79 -1.84
C ASP A 101 -23.27 -8.15 -0.58
N HIS A 102 -24.59 -8.33 -0.43
CA HIS A 102 -25.33 -7.73 0.68
C HIS A 102 -24.93 -8.29 2.05
N ASP A 103 -24.54 -9.57 2.14
CA ASP A 103 -24.19 -10.20 3.41
C ASP A 103 -22.85 -9.65 3.92
N GLU A 104 -21.84 -9.55 3.05
CA GLU A 104 -20.55 -8.95 3.39
C GLU A 104 -20.70 -7.44 3.69
N TYR A 105 -21.55 -6.72 2.94
CA TYR A 105 -21.91 -5.33 3.26
C TYR A 105 -22.46 -5.17 4.67
N VAL A 106 -23.46 -5.98 5.07
CA VAL A 106 -24.07 -5.90 6.40
C VAL A 106 -23.03 -6.18 7.49
N LYS A 107 -22.18 -7.20 7.28
CA LYS A 107 -21.11 -7.57 8.20
C LYS A 107 -20.10 -6.43 8.38
N LEU A 108 -19.55 -5.90 7.29
CA LEU A 108 -18.52 -4.86 7.33
C LEU A 108 -19.06 -3.52 7.84
N ARG A 109 -20.26 -3.13 7.41
CA ARG A 109 -20.94 -1.94 7.93
C ARG A 109 -21.17 -2.04 9.45
N SER A 110 -21.56 -3.22 9.94
CA SER A 110 -21.74 -3.46 11.38
C SER A 110 -20.42 -3.35 12.13
N TYR A 111 -19.33 -3.86 11.55
CA TYR A 111 -17.98 -3.70 12.09
C TYR A 111 -17.63 -2.21 12.25
N TYR A 112 -17.75 -1.40 11.20
CA TYR A 112 -17.46 0.04 11.27
C TYR A 112 -18.31 0.81 12.26
N ILE A 113 -19.56 0.41 12.46
CA ILE A 113 -20.44 1.01 13.48
C ILE A 113 -20.03 0.62 14.90
N SER A 114 -19.60 -0.64 15.09
CA SER A 114 -19.24 -1.16 16.40
C SER A 114 -17.86 -0.70 16.88
N THR A 115 -16.93 -0.44 15.96
CA THR A 115 -15.55 -0.05 16.27
C THR A 115 -15.48 1.45 16.56
N GLY A 116 -15.17 1.79 17.82
CA GLY A 116 -15.07 3.18 18.30
C GLY A 116 -14.14 4.07 17.45
N THR A 117 -13.10 3.48 16.85
CA THR A 117 -12.16 4.15 15.96
C THR A 117 -12.86 4.70 14.71
N TYR A 118 -13.46 3.85 13.87
CA TYR A 118 -14.10 4.33 12.63
C TYR A 118 -15.29 5.25 12.91
N ILE A 119 -16.18 4.85 13.83
CA ILE A 119 -17.41 5.60 14.09
C ILE A 119 -17.14 6.98 14.72
N ASN A 120 -16.21 7.07 15.68
CA ASN A 120 -15.97 8.31 16.44
C ASN A 120 -14.69 9.04 16.00
N LYS A 121 -13.55 8.35 15.88
CA LYS A 121 -12.25 8.97 15.53
C LYS A 121 -12.28 9.46 14.09
N TYR A 122 -12.65 8.60 13.15
CA TYR A 122 -12.72 8.91 11.72
C TYR A 122 -14.07 9.51 11.28
N ARG A 123 -14.99 9.68 12.22
CA ARG A 123 -16.28 10.36 12.04
C ARG A 123 -17.18 9.73 10.97
N PHE A 124 -17.03 8.43 10.72
CA PHE A 124 -17.92 7.69 9.82
C PHE A 124 -19.40 7.78 10.25
N GLY A 125 -19.67 8.02 11.54
CA GLY A 125 -21.03 8.23 12.05
C GLY A 125 -21.80 9.35 11.36
N GLU A 126 -21.09 10.36 10.85
CA GLU A 126 -21.69 11.49 10.11
C GLU A 126 -22.05 11.15 8.67
N LEU A 127 -21.62 10.01 8.15
CA LEU A 127 -21.97 9.52 6.81
C LEU A 127 -23.12 8.52 6.83
N LEU A 128 -23.54 8.02 8.00
CA LEU A 128 -24.54 6.95 8.11
C LEU A 128 -25.88 7.29 7.44
N PHE A 129 -26.24 8.57 7.33
CA PHE A 129 -27.47 8.98 6.64
C PHE A 129 -27.45 8.65 5.15
N LEU A 130 -26.28 8.60 4.51
CA LEU A 130 -26.09 8.29 3.09
C LEU A 130 -26.38 6.81 2.75
N PHE A 131 -26.52 5.96 3.77
CA PHE A 131 -26.83 4.53 3.63
C PHE A 131 -28.27 4.18 4.03
N LYS A 132 -29.12 5.16 4.42
CA LYS A 132 -30.48 4.87 4.92
C LYS A 132 -31.52 4.63 3.82
N ASN A 133 -31.32 5.22 2.64
CA ASN A 133 -32.26 5.17 1.50
C ASN A 133 -31.50 4.91 0.19
N SER A 134 -30.45 4.10 0.24
CA SER A 134 -29.60 3.82 -0.91
C SER A 134 -30.36 3.07 -2.00
N ASN A 135 -30.24 3.56 -3.23
CA ASN A 135 -30.62 2.85 -4.45
C ASN A 135 -29.34 2.35 -5.11
N ILE A 136 -29.25 1.05 -5.37
CA ILE A 136 -28.06 0.43 -5.98
C ILE A 136 -27.74 1.08 -7.34
N GLU A 137 -28.76 1.43 -8.13
CA GLU A 137 -28.58 2.08 -9.44
C GLU A 137 -27.89 3.45 -9.35
N GLU A 138 -27.93 4.07 -8.18
CA GLU A 138 -27.38 5.40 -7.91
C GLU A 138 -25.97 5.37 -7.29
N ASN A 139 -25.48 4.19 -6.89
CA ASN A 139 -24.25 4.05 -6.12
C ASN A 139 -23.03 4.61 -6.86
N LYS A 140 -22.88 4.32 -8.16
CA LYS A 140 -21.77 4.84 -8.96
C LYS A 140 -21.73 6.38 -8.97
N CYS A 141 -22.87 7.02 -9.25
CA CYS A 141 -22.97 8.48 -9.23
C CYS A 141 -22.66 9.05 -7.84
N ALA A 142 -23.14 8.39 -6.78
CA ALA A 142 -22.86 8.81 -5.41
C ALA A 142 -21.36 8.71 -5.05
N VAL A 143 -20.68 7.66 -5.51
CA VAL A 143 -19.22 7.49 -5.34
C VAL A 143 -18.44 8.58 -6.08
N ASP A 144 -18.77 8.86 -7.34
CA ASP A 144 -18.13 9.93 -8.12
C ASP A 144 -18.30 11.31 -7.46
N VAL A 145 -19.50 11.57 -6.91
CA VAL A 145 -19.81 12.80 -6.19
C VAL A 145 -19.05 12.88 -4.87
N MET A 146 -18.99 11.79 -4.09
CA MET A 146 -18.24 11.76 -2.85
C MET A 146 -16.74 11.97 -3.09
N ARG A 147 -16.18 11.31 -4.13
CA ARG A 147 -14.80 11.52 -4.58
C ARG A 147 -14.54 12.99 -4.86
N THR A 148 -15.41 13.62 -5.66
CA THR A 148 -15.28 15.04 -6.02
C THR A 148 -15.36 15.96 -4.80
N ILE A 149 -16.22 15.66 -3.82
CA ILE A 149 -16.30 16.41 -2.56
C ILE A 149 -15.01 16.25 -1.74
N ALA A 150 -14.49 15.02 -1.62
CA ALA A 150 -13.26 14.73 -0.90
C ALA A 150 -12.04 15.44 -1.54
N ILE A 151 -11.89 15.32 -2.86
CA ILE A 151 -10.85 16.01 -3.64
C ILE A 151 -10.95 17.53 -3.43
N ASN A 152 -12.12 18.14 -3.61
CA ASN A 152 -12.29 19.58 -3.40
C ASN A 152 -11.99 20.01 -1.96
N ALA A 153 -12.31 19.17 -0.97
CA ALA A 153 -12.01 19.40 0.45
C ALA A 153 -10.52 19.24 0.80
N MET A 154 -9.74 18.54 -0.02
CA MET A 154 -8.29 18.37 0.15
C MET A 154 -7.45 19.25 -0.79
N ASN A 155 -8.02 19.77 -1.88
CA ASN A 155 -7.41 20.76 -2.77
C ASN A 155 -7.38 22.14 -2.12
N ILE A 156 -6.40 22.32 -1.26
CA ILE A 156 -6.03 23.59 -0.62
C ILE A 156 -4.73 24.10 -1.20
N ASN A 157 -4.59 25.42 -1.27
CA ASN A 157 -3.35 26.04 -1.72
C ASN A 157 -2.27 25.93 -0.61
N LEU A 158 -1.46 24.88 -0.65
CA LEU A 158 -0.32 24.74 0.27
C LEU A 158 0.91 25.53 -0.17
N TYR A 159 0.98 25.95 -1.43
CA TYR A 159 2.17 26.59 -2.00
C TYR A 159 2.49 27.95 -1.36
N GLU A 160 1.51 28.58 -0.71
CA GLU A 160 1.71 29.81 0.08
C GLU A 160 2.23 29.56 1.50
N LEU A 161 2.36 28.30 1.94
CA LEU A 161 2.78 27.93 3.29
C LEU A 161 4.26 27.57 3.34
N ALA A 162 4.95 28.10 4.36
CA ALA A 162 6.31 27.69 4.71
C ALA A 162 6.26 26.43 5.59
N LEU A 163 6.34 25.24 4.98
CA LEU A 163 6.18 23.94 5.65
C LEU A 163 7.07 23.76 6.89
N LEU A 164 8.32 24.20 6.84
CA LEU A 164 9.27 24.04 7.95
C LEU A 164 9.21 25.14 9.00
N ASP A 165 8.41 26.19 8.77
CA ASP A 165 8.15 27.20 9.78
C ASP A 165 6.88 26.80 10.55
N GLY A 166 7.08 26.16 11.71
CA GLY A 166 6.02 25.68 12.59
C GLY A 166 5.01 26.76 13.01
N LYS A 167 5.35 28.06 12.90
CA LYS A 167 4.39 29.15 13.13
C LYS A 167 3.33 29.23 12.03
N TYR A 168 3.70 28.97 10.78
CA TYR A 168 2.80 29.05 9.64
C TYR A 168 1.92 27.81 9.52
N LEU A 169 2.38 26.63 9.94
CA LEU A 169 1.53 25.43 9.99
C LEU A 169 0.34 25.56 10.96
N HIS A 170 0.45 26.37 12.02
CA HIS A 170 -0.69 26.65 12.90
C HIS A 170 -1.84 27.37 12.17
N ILE A 171 -1.61 27.90 10.97
CA ILE A 171 -2.68 28.49 10.16
C ILE A 171 -3.70 27.43 9.72
N ILE A 172 -3.29 26.16 9.60
CA ILE A 172 -4.17 25.04 9.27
C ILE A 172 -5.29 24.92 10.30
N GLU A 173 -4.94 25.07 11.58
CA GLU A 173 -5.87 25.03 12.71
C GLU A 173 -6.68 26.33 12.84
N LYS A 174 -6.05 27.49 12.57
CA LYS A 174 -6.67 28.81 12.77
C LYS A 174 -7.65 29.23 11.68
N LYS A 175 -7.52 28.69 10.48
CA LYS A 175 -8.40 28.98 9.33
C LYS A 175 -8.94 27.67 8.75
N PRO A 176 -9.80 26.95 9.52
CA PRO A 176 -10.24 25.62 9.15
C PRO A 176 -11.02 25.60 7.83
N ASP A 177 -11.78 26.65 7.51
CA ASP A 177 -12.49 26.79 6.23
C ASP A 177 -11.55 26.78 5.00
N LYS A 178 -10.30 27.25 5.18
CA LYS A 178 -9.32 27.36 4.08
C LYS A 178 -8.38 26.16 3.99
N TYR A 179 -7.94 25.62 5.13
CA TYR A 179 -6.84 24.66 5.15
C TYR A 179 -7.14 23.32 5.83
N ASN A 180 -8.22 23.21 6.62
CA ASN A 180 -8.49 21.96 7.33
C ASN A 180 -9.44 21.08 6.50
N ALA A 181 -8.91 20.03 5.86
CA ALA A 181 -9.69 19.22 4.93
C ALA A 181 -10.85 18.49 5.60
N ASN A 182 -10.62 17.94 6.80
CA ASN A 182 -11.66 17.32 7.63
C ASN A 182 -12.83 18.30 7.87
N TYR A 183 -12.54 19.52 8.32
CA TYR A 183 -13.57 20.53 8.55
C TYR A 183 -14.33 20.87 7.26
N ARG A 184 -13.61 21.11 6.15
CA ARG A 184 -14.19 21.44 4.84
C ARG A 184 -15.13 20.34 4.35
N PHE A 185 -14.67 19.09 4.38
CA PHE A 185 -15.43 17.91 3.98
C PHE A 185 -16.72 17.77 4.79
N PHE A 186 -16.62 17.69 6.13
CA PHE A 186 -17.80 17.48 6.97
C PHE A 186 -18.76 18.68 6.96
N LYS A 187 -18.29 19.90 6.68
CA LYS A 187 -19.17 21.06 6.47
C LYS A 187 -20.05 20.87 5.23
N VAL A 188 -19.50 20.31 4.16
CA VAL A 188 -20.25 19.95 2.93
C VAL A 188 -21.20 18.78 3.20
N ILE A 189 -20.74 17.71 3.85
CA ILE A 189 -21.57 16.56 4.23
C ILE A 189 -22.78 17.00 5.07
N LYS A 190 -22.55 17.83 6.08
CA LYS A 190 -23.61 18.37 6.93
C LYS A 190 -24.58 19.29 6.16
N TYR A 191 -24.09 20.02 5.16
CA TYR A 191 -24.97 20.79 4.28
C TYR A 191 -25.87 19.88 3.46
N ILE A 192 -25.32 18.79 2.91
CA ILE A 192 -26.06 17.77 2.14
C ILE A 192 -27.13 17.11 3.02
N GLU A 193 -26.77 16.71 4.24
CA GLU A 193 -27.69 16.14 5.23
C GLU A 193 -28.83 17.11 5.57
N ASN A 194 -28.51 18.34 5.98
CA ASN A 194 -29.51 19.34 6.40
C ASN A 194 -30.49 19.74 5.30
N ASN A 195 -30.08 19.62 4.03
CA ASN A 195 -30.92 19.95 2.88
C ASN A 195 -31.53 18.71 2.21
N ASN A 196 -31.36 17.51 2.78
CA ASN A 196 -31.82 16.24 2.22
C ASN A 196 -31.43 16.05 0.74
N ILE A 197 -30.20 16.42 0.39
CA ILE A 197 -29.71 16.32 -0.97
C ILE A 197 -29.28 14.87 -1.24
N ASN A 198 -29.83 14.26 -2.30
CA ASN A 198 -29.33 12.98 -2.80
C ASN A 198 -28.01 13.23 -3.56
N LEU A 199 -26.94 12.50 -3.18
CA LEU A 199 -25.64 12.59 -3.83
C LEU A 199 -25.73 12.29 -5.33
N ALA A 200 -26.53 11.32 -5.75
CA ALA A 200 -26.61 10.91 -7.16
C ALA A 200 -27.21 11.99 -8.09
N ASN A 201 -27.82 13.03 -7.52
CA ASN A 201 -28.36 14.17 -8.27
C ASN A 201 -27.38 15.35 -8.40
N LEU A 202 -26.18 15.24 -7.80
CA LEU A 202 -25.18 16.29 -7.85
C LEU A 202 -24.26 16.10 -9.06
N ASP A 203 -24.01 17.21 -9.75
CA ASP A 203 -22.93 17.33 -10.73
C ASP A 203 -21.81 18.23 -10.17
N GLU A 204 -20.70 18.30 -10.89
CA GLU A 204 -19.53 19.10 -10.50
C GLU A 204 -19.85 20.59 -10.26
N ASN A 205 -20.77 21.15 -11.06
CA ASN A 205 -21.24 22.53 -10.91
C ASN A 205 -22.01 22.73 -9.61
N SER A 206 -22.88 21.78 -9.25
CA SER A 206 -23.66 21.80 -8.02
C SER A 206 -22.75 21.66 -6.80
N ILE A 207 -21.75 20.78 -6.85
CA ILE A 207 -20.73 20.65 -5.80
C ILE A 207 -19.96 21.97 -5.64
N SER A 208 -19.48 22.55 -6.75
CA SER A 208 -18.79 23.85 -6.75
C SER A 208 -19.63 24.97 -6.12
N LYS A 209 -20.94 24.96 -6.39
CA LYS A 209 -21.90 25.91 -5.80
C LYS A 209 -22.04 25.70 -4.28
N ILE A 210 -22.07 24.46 -3.79
CA ILE A 210 -22.09 24.16 -2.36
C ILE A 210 -20.84 24.72 -1.67
N PHE A 211 -19.65 24.46 -2.22
CA PHE A 211 -18.40 25.01 -1.68
C PHE A 211 -18.42 26.55 -1.62
N ARG A 212 -18.93 27.22 -2.68
CA ARG A 212 -19.09 28.69 -2.70
C ARG A 212 -20.06 29.18 -1.63
N ILE A 213 -21.22 28.54 -1.46
CA ILE A 213 -22.22 28.89 -0.42
C ILE A 213 -21.62 28.77 0.98
N LEU A 214 -20.81 27.73 1.19
CA LEU A 214 -20.15 27.47 2.47
C LEU A 214 -18.88 28.29 2.70
N HIS A 215 -18.53 29.16 1.75
CA HIS A 215 -17.30 29.97 1.74
C HIS A 215 -16.02 29.14 1.86
N LEU A 216 -16.00 27.98 1.20
CA LEU A 216 -14.85 27.08 1.14
C LEU A 216 -14.12 27.32 -0.18
N GLU A 217 -12.92 27.90 -0.10
CA GLU A 217 -12.05 28.13 -1.27
C GLU A 217 -11.53 26.79 -1.80
N VAL A 218 -11.72 26.50 -3.08
CA VAL A 218 -11.17 25.30 -3.75
C VAL A 218 -10.00 25.75 -4.60
N PHE A 219 -8.82 25.21 -4.32
CA PHE A 219 -7.63 25.44 -5.15
C PHE A 219 -7.73 24.60 -6.43
N LYS A 220 -7.06 25.05 -7.51
CA LYS A 220 -7.02 24.33 -8.79
C LYS A 220 -6.58 22.88 -8.63
N ASP A 221 -6.86 22.08 -9.66
CA ASP A 221 -6.46 20.69 -9.76
C ASP A 221 -4.96 20.51 -9.47
N PHE A 222 -4.62 19.39 -8.84
CA PHE A 222 -3.27 19.04 -8.47
C PHE A 222 -2.39 18.84 -9.71
N GLU A 223 -1.26 19.55 -9.75
CA GLU A 223 -0.29 19.46 -10.82
C GLU A 223 1.02 18.91 -10.26
N TRP A 224 1.38 17.68 -10.66
CA TRP A 224 2.56 16.98 -10.13
C TRP A 224 3.84 17.78 -10.29
N LYS A 225 4.04 18.44 -11.44
CA LYS A 225 5.24 19.24 -11.70
C LYS A 225 5.37 20.40 -10.72
N ASP A 226 4.26 21.07 -10.42
CA ASP A 226 4.24 22.20 -9.50
C ASP A 226 4.46 21.72 -8.07
N PHE A 227 3.81 20.63 -7.68
CA PHE A 227 4.00 19.98 -6.39
C PHE A 227 5.46 19.56 -6.18
N LYS A 228 6.04 18.83 -7.14
CA LYS A 228 7.42 18.36 -7.13
C LYS A 228 8.39 19.53 -6.93
N ASN A 229 8.24 20.60 -7.71
CA ASN A 229 9.10 21.78 -7.59
C ASN A 229 8.97 22.41 -6.21
N TRP A 230 7.75 22.63 -5.75
CA TRP A 230 7.49 23.25 -4.46
C TRP A 230 8.04 22.44 -3.30
N VAL A 231 7.78 21.13 -3.25
CA VAL A 231 8.20 20.29 -2.13
C VAL A 231 9.72 20.07 -2.12
N THR A 232 10.34 20.03 -3.30
CA THR A 232 11.81 19.99 -3.42
C THR A 232 12.44 21.21 -2.74
N GLU A 233 11.95 22.41 -3.03
CA GLU A 233 12.49 23.64 -2.43
C GLU A 233 12.08 23.85 -0.97
N SER A 234 10.84 23.46 -0.61
CA SER A 234 10.23 23.83 0.67
C SER A 234 10.41 22.79 1.77
N LEU A 235 10.68 21.53 1.42
CA LEU A 235 10.78 20.40 2.34
C LEU A 235 12.08 19.60 2.14
N LEU A 236 12.35 19.10 0.94
CA LEU A 236 13.43 18.13 0.70
C LEU A 236 14.82 18.79 0.82
N LYS A 237 15.10 19.85 0.07
CA LYS A 237 16.38 20.56 0.10
C LYS A 237 16.73 21.12 1.49
N PRO A 238 15.83 21.81 2.21
CA PRO A 238 16.17 22.36 3.52
C PRO A 238 16.44 21.30 4.60
N LEU A 239 15.92 20.08 4.42
CA LEU A 239 16.17 18.94 5.30
C LEU A 239 17.29 18.02 4.79
N ASN A 240 17.90 18.32 3.63
CA ASN A 240 18.91 17.48 2.99
C ASN A 240 18.41 16.04 2.74
N LEU A 241 17.16 15.91 2.33
CA LEU A 241 16.51 14.65 1.93
C LEU A 241 16.82 14.31 0.47
N LYS A 242 16.52 13.07 0.07
CA LYS A 242 16.67 12.62 -1.33
C LYS A 242 15.66 13.28 -2.27
N GLU A 243 15.79 13.00 -3.56
CA GLU A 243 14.80 13.37 -4.59
C GLU A 243 13.44 12.68 -4.34
N ILE A 244 12.35 13.32 -4.77
CA ILE A 244 10.99 12.83 -4.51
C ILE A 244 10.72 11.43 -5.07
N GLU A 245 11.35 11.08 -6.20
CA GLU A 245 11.24 9.76 -6.84
C GLU A 245 11.71 8.60 -5.96
N GLU A 246 12.50 8.87 -4.91
CA GLU A 246 12.94 7.86 -3.95
C GLU A 246 11.87 7.54 -2.89
N TYR A 247 10.83 8.36 -2.79
CA TYR A 247 9.78 8.26 -1.77
C TYR A 247 8.38 8.06 -2.39
N VAL A 248 8.26 8.18 -3.71
CA VAL A 248 7.00 8.04 -4.45
C VAL A 248 7.30 7.26 -5.72
N SER A 249 6.82 6.02 -5.81
CA SER A 249 6.95 5.20 -7.02
C SER A 249 5.74 5.30 -7.96
N TYR A 250 4.73 6.10 -7.58
CA TYR A 250 3.49 6.25 -8.33
C TYR A 250 3.76 6.74 -9.75
N GLN A 251 3.16 6.03 -10.72
CA GLN A 251 3.15 6.47 -12.10
C GLN A 251 1.85 7.20 -12.40
N MET A 252 1.98 8.46 -12.83
CA MET A 252 0.85 9.24 -13.32
C MET A 252 0.25 8.60 -14.56
N ASP A 253 -1.06 8.80 -14.73
CA ASP A 253 -1.83 8.37 -15.90
C ASP A 253 -1.87 6.84 -16.10
N MET A 254 -1.82 6.06 -15.00
CA MET A 254 -2.18 4.64 -15.08
C MET A 254 -3.67 4.51 -15.39
N ASP A 255 -4.01 3.58 -16.29
CA ASP A 255 -5.42 3.25 -16.48
C ASP A 255 -5.96 2.53 -15.24
N CYS A 256 -7.27 2.61 -15.01
CA CYS A 256 -7.89 2.05 -13.81
C CYS A 256 -7.67 0.53 -13.65
N VAL A 257 -7.39 -0.17 -14.75
CA VAL A 257 -7.08 -1.61 -14.72
C VAL A 257 -5.65 -1.81 -14.21
N ASP A 258 -4.69 -0.98 -14.61
CA ASP A 258 -3.31 -1.01 -14.11
C ASP A 258 -3.21 -0.60 -12.65
N GLU A 259 -4.02 0.36 -12.19
CA GLU A 259 -4.11 0.69 -10.77
C GLU A 259 -4.62 -0.48 -9.95
N LEU A 260 -5.68 -1.15 -10.41
CA LEU A 260 -6.19 -2.37 -9.77
C LEU A 260 -5.15 -3.50 -9.75
N LEU A 261 -4.38 -3.66 -10.83
CA LEU A 261 -3.32 -4.65 -10.94
C LEU A 261 -2.10 -4.34 -10.08
N SER A 262 -1.90 -3.07 -9.71
CA SER A 262 -0.81 -2.67 -8.82
C SER A 262 -1.00 -3.18 -7.40
N ALA A 263 -2.24 -3.49 -6.99
CA ALA A 263 -2.53 -4.07 -5.69
C ALA A 263 -1.88 -5.45 -5.53
N SER A 264 -0.92 -5.57 -4.62
CA SER A 264 -0.32 -6.83 -4.22
C SER A 264 -0.95 -7.39 -2.95
N ALA A 265 -0.52 -8.60 -2.62
CA ALA A 265 -0.84 -9.22 -1.36
C ALA A 265 0.41 -9.42 -0.51
N TYR A 266 0.28 -9.20 0.79
CA TYR A 266 1.33 -9.45 1.77
C TYR A 266 0.78 -10.30 2.92
N VAL A 267 1.68 -10.80 3.75
CA VAL A 267 1.34 -11.53 4.97
C VAL A 267 1.67 -10.65 6.15
N SER A 268 0.69 -10.26 6.97
CA SER A 268 0.99 -9.45 8.16
C SER A 268 1.85 -10.22 9.17
N ASN A 269 2.82 -9.50 9.74
CA ASN A 269 3.87 -10.05 10.57
C ASN A 269 3.35 -10.55 11.93
N ARG A 270 2.95 -11.82 12.02
CA ARG A 270 2.91 -12.61 13.25
C ARG A 270 3.68 -13.91 13.07
N CYS A 271 5.00 -13.82 13.17
CA CYS A 271 5.81 -15.03 13.22
C CYS A 271 5.37 -15.89 14.43
N LYS A 272 4.85 -17.10 14.18
CA LYS A 272 4.51 -18.08 15.24
C LYS A 272 5.74 -18.60 16.00
N TYR A 273 6.96 -18.28 15.54
CA TYR A 273 8.21 -18.77 16.11
C TYR A 273 8.81 -17.79 17.11
N GLU A 274 9.49 -18.36 18.11
CA GLU A 274 10.34 -17.58 18.99
C GLU A 274 11.50 -16.97 18.18
N ILE A 275 11.58 -15.64 18.20
CA ILE A 275 12.64 -14.89 17.49
C ILE A 275 13.87 -14.83 18.39
N LYS A 276 15.01 -15.30 17.87
CA LYS A 276 16.32 -15.21 18.53
C LYS A 276 17.19 -14.16 17.89
N ASP A 277 17.81 -13.30 18.70
CA ASP A 277 18.84 -12.39 18.18
C ASP A 277 20.14 -13.16 17.93
N ALA A 278 20.68 -13.06 16.72
CA ALA A 278 21.99 -13.59 16.39
C ALA A 278 22.99 -12.45 16.24
N ASN A 279 24.15 -12.60 16.88
CA ASN A 279 25.13 -11.53 17.03
C ASN A 279 26.37 -11.73 16.15
N THR A 280 26.55 -12.92 15.58
CA THR A 280 27.71 -13.27 14.76
C THR A 280 27.31 -13.93 13.46
N LYS A 281 28.19 -13.83 12.44
CA LYS A 281 28.01 -14.50 11.14
C LYS A 281 27.94 -16.02 11.31
N GLU A 282 28.81 -16.56 12.16
CA GLU A 282 28.95 -18.00 12.38
C GLU A 282 27.72 -18.61 13.04
N GLU A 283 27.10 -17.92 14.01
CA GLU A 283 25.85 -18.38 14.65
C GLU A 283 24.74 -18.57 13.62
N ILE A 284 24.68 -17.67 12.64
CA ILE A 284 23.59 -17.68 11.67
C ILE A 284 23.87 -18.64 10.50
N GLU A 285 25.11 -18.69 10.02
CA GLU A 285 25.54 -19.69 9.04
C GLU A 285 25.39 -21.12 9.60
N ASP A 286 25.77 -21.35 10.85
CA ASP A 286 25.58 -22.64 11.51
C ASP A 286 24.10 -22.94 11.74
N ALA A 287 23.32 -21.92 12.11
CA ALA A 287 21.88 -22.06 12.18
C ALA A 287 21.38 -22.57 10.83
N PHE A 288 21.52 -21.83 9.73
CA PHE A 288 20.84 -22.17 8.47
C PHE A 288 21.56 -23.15 7.54
N ARG A 289 22.69 -23.74 7.96
CA ARG A 289 23.51 -24.67 7.15
C ARG A 289 22.72 -25.83 6.51
N ASN A 290 21.66 -26.28 7.16
CA ASN A 290 20.82 -27.40 6.72
C ASN A 290 19.39 -26.97 6.34
N SER A 291 19.13 -25.66 6.30
CA SER A 291 17.84 -25.13 5.87
C SER A 291 17.68 -25.36 4.38
N LYS A 292 16.50 -25.82 3.98
CA LYS A 292 16.16 -25.96 2.56
C LYS A 292 15.40 -24.74 2.09
N ILE A 293 14.64 -24.12 3.00
CA ILE A 293 13.82 -22.96 2.76
C ILE A 293 14.05 -21.90 3.84
N LEU A 294 14.30 -20.66 3.39
CA LEU A 294 14.43 -19.51 4.26
C LEU A 294 13.55 -18.37 3.76
N PHE A 295 12.83 -17.71 4.67
CA PHE A 295 12.19 -16.43 4.43
C PHE A 295 13.01 -15.32 5.08
N VAL A 296 13.29 -14.25 4.36
CA VAL A 296 14.02 -13.10 4.89
C VAL A 296 13.24 -11.82 4.64
N ASP A 297 12.88 -11.17 5.73
CA ASP A 297 12.20 -9.88 5.77
C ASP A 297 13.11 -8.83 6.40
N ASP A 298 12.99 -7.58 5.98
CA ASP A 298 13.59 -6.47 6.69
C ASP A 298 12.58 -5.91 7.70
N ASN A 299 12.96 -5.96 8.97
CA ASN A 299 12.28 -5.11 9.93
C ASN A 299 13.05 -3.79 9.96
N TYR A 300 12.48 -2.76 9.33
CA TYR A 300 12.92 -1.39 9.53
C TYR A 300 12.59 -0.98 10.97
N ASP A 301 13.44 -1.39 11.92
CA ASP A 301 13.34 -0.91 13.29
C ASP A 301 13.85 0.54 13.29
N ALA A 302 12.90 1.46 13.40
CA ALA A 302 13.13 2.90 13.29
C ALA A 302 14.29 3.37 14.17
N GLY A 303 15.46 3.58 13.55
CA GLY A 303 16.62 4.21 14.18
C GLY A 303 17.81 3.29 14.54
N LYS A 304 17.84 2.02 14.13
CA LYS A 304 19.06 1.17 14.24
C LYS A 304 19.38 0.44 12.93
N ALA A 305 20.57 -0.15 12.87
CA ALA A 305 21.08 -0.93 11.74
C ALA A 305 19.99 -1.83 11.14
N VAL A 306 19.96 -1.99 9.80
CA VAL A 306 18.99 -2.87 9.11
C VAL A 306 18.98 -4.23 9.81
N LEU A 307 17.84 -4.54 10.44
CA LEU A 307 17.60 -5.81 11.12
C LEU A 307 16.87 -6.71 10.15
N TYR A 308 17.55 -7.78 9.78
CA TYR A 308 16.96 -8.83 8.96
C TYR A 308 16.29 -9.84 9.89
N LEU A 309 15.06 -10.20 9.58
CA LEU A 309 14.35 -11.33 10.16
C LEU A 309 14.46 -12.51 9.19
N ALA A 310 15.25 -13.52 9.55
CA ALA A 310 15.33 -14.76 8.79
C ALA A 310 14.54 -15.87 9.49
N ILE A 311 13.55 -16.42 8.79
CA ILE A 311 12.68 -17.50 9.26
C ILE A 311 13.02 -18.75 8.48
N ASP A 312 13.45 -19.76 9.21
CA ASP A 312 13.62 -21.10 8.69
C ASP A 312 12.34 -21.88 8.98
N ILE A 313 11.60 -22.07 7.89
CA ILE A 313 10.32 -22.75 7.87
C ILE A 313 10.50 -24.24 8.18
N ASP A 314 11.57 -24.86 7.67
CA ASP A 314 11.84 -26.29 7.87
C ASP A 314 12.09 -26.62 9.34
N ASN A 315 12.89 -25.78 10.00
CA ASN A 315 13.33 -26.00 11.38
C ASN A 315 12.55 -25.14 12.39
N LYS A 316 11.48 -24.48 11.96
CA LYS A 316 10.52 -23.77 12.82
C LYS A 316 11.17 -22.75 13.76
N ARG A 317 12.07 -21.93 13.21
CA ARG A 317 12.88 -20.98 13.99
C ARG A 317 13.02 -19.67 13.25
N ALA A 318 13.10 -18.59 14.01
CA ALA A 318 13.29 -17.25 13.48
C ALA A 318 14.51 -16.61 14.15
N PHE A 319 15.31 -15.91 13.35
CA PHE A 319 16.46 -15.16 13.80
C PHE A 319 16.37 -13.71 13.37
N ARG A 320 16.80 -12.81 14.25
CA ARG A 320 16.98 -11.39 13.96
C ARG A 320 18.46 -11.04 14.03
N PHE A 321 18.98 -10.34 13.02
CA PHE A 321 20.41 -10.00 12.97
C PHE A 321 20.69 -8.74 12.17
N ALA A 322 21.82 -8.10 12.45
CA ALA A 322 22.27 -6.89 11.77
C ALA A 322 23.57 -7.18 11.00
N SER A 323 23.49 -7.58 9.72
CA SER A 323 24.63 -7.61 8.79
C SER A 323 24.21 -8.01 7.36
N ARG A 324 24.46 -7.14 6.38
CA ARG A 324 24.12 -7.37 4.97
C ARG A 324 25.07 -8.34 4.27
N ASP A 325 26.36 -8.36 4.63
CA ASP A 325 27.36 -9.25 4.00
C ASP A 325 27.13 -10.72 4.34
N VAL A 326 26.46 -10.94 5.47
CA VAL A 326 26.05 -12.24 5.96
C VAL A 326 24.85 -12.75 5.14
N PHE A 327 23.86 -11.89 4.89
CA PHE A 327 22.70 -12.16 4.03
C PHE A 327 23.09 -12.55 2.58
N VAL A 328 24.00 -11.81 1.95
CA VAL A 328 24.38 -12.01 0.53
C VAL A 328 25.05 -13.38 0.27
N ASN A 329 25.71 -13.97 1.27
CA ASN A 329 26.41 -15.24 1.10
C ASN A 329 25.50 -16.47 1.26
N TRP A 330 24.31 -16.35 1.85
CA TRP A 330 23.45 -17.50 2.17
C TRP A 330 22.65 -18.06 1.00
N PHE A 331 22.30 -17.22 0.03
CA PHE A 331 21.62 -17.63 -1.20
C PHE A 331 22.38 -18.71 -2.00
N ARG A 332 23.67 -18.90 -1.70
CA ARG A 332 24.52 -19.94 -2.30
C ARG A 332 24.35 -21.31 -1.65
N TYR A 333 23.86 -21.36 -0.42
CA TYR A 333 23.83 -22.58 0.40
C TYR A 333 22.42 -23.05 0.71
N ILE A 334 21.43 -22.14 0.68
CA ILE A 334 20.02 -22.47 0.89
C ILE A 334 19.34 -22.58 -0.49
N PRO A 335 18.80 -23.75 -0.85
CA PRO A 335 18.15 -23.98 -2.14
C PRO A 335 17.05 -22.97 -2.51
N ILE A 336 16.26 -22.52 -1.52
CA ILE A 336 15.10 -21.65 -1.74
C ILE A 336 15.12 -20.53 -0.69
N THR A 337 15.21 -19.27 -1.13
CA THR A 337 15.18 -18.11 -0.22
C THR A 337 14.18 -17.05 -0.71
N PHE A 338 13.25 -16.65 0.15
CA PHE A 338 12.25 -15.61 -0.08
C PHE A 338 12.76 -14.23 0.43
N THR A 339 12.62 -13.15 -0.35
CA THR A 339 13.10 -11.79 0.03
C THR A 339 12.40 -10.64 -0.71
N ASP A 340 12.23 -9.46 -0.09
CA ASP A 340 11.60 -8.29 -0.74
C ASP A 340 12.39 -7.70 -1.95
N ARG A 341 11.70 -7.06 -2.91
CA ARG A 341 12.21 -6.44 -4.17
C ARG A 341 13.40 -5.53 -3.98
N ASN A 342 13.40 -4.75 -2.90
CA ASN A 342 14.45 -3.79 -2.60
C ASN A 342 15.82 -4.46 -2.44
N HIS A 343 15.81 -5.73 -2.06
CA HIS A 343 17.01 -6.55 -1.96
C HIS A 343 17.46 -7.05 -3.33
N TYR A 344 16.56 -7.44 -4.23
CA TYR A 344 16.93 -7.96 -5.57
C TYR A 344 17.81 -6.97 -6.35
N LYS A 345 17.34 -5.74 -6.53
CA LYS A 345 18.08 -4.72 -7.29
C LYS A 345 19.42 -4.39 -6.63
N SER A 346 19.47 -4.29 -5.31
CA SER A 346 20.71 -3.96 -4.62
C SER A 346 21.67 -5.15 -4.41
N ILE A 347 21.20 -6.39 -4.57
CA ILE A 347 22.02 -7.61 -4.70
C ILE A 347 22.63 -7.67 -6.11
N ILE A 348 21.85 -7.38 -7.15
CA ILE A 348 22.31 -7.48 -8.55
C ILE A 348 23.19 -6.32 -8.99
N ASP A 349 22.83 -5.07 -8.66
CA ASP A 349 23.57 -3.88 -9.10
C ASP A 349 25.00 -3.81 -8.51
N LYS A 350 25.25 -4.53 -7.41
CA LYS A 350 26.54 -4.51 -6.70
C LYS A 350 27.45 -5.70 -6.99
N GLU A 351 26.91 -6.81 -7.50
CA GLU A 351 27.64 -8.05 -7.74
C GLU A 351 27.10 -8.73 -9.03
N PRO A 352 27.67 -8.40 -10.20
CA PRO A 352 27.24 -8.96 -11.50
C PRO A 352 27.41 -10.48 -11.65
N SER A 353 28.03 -11.14 -10.67
CA SER A 353 28.31 -12.57 -10.65
C SER A 353 27.11 -13.44 -10.23
N PHE A 354 25.98 -12.83 -9.86
CA PHE A 354 24.75 -13.52 -9.40
C PHE A 354 23.89 -14.14 -10.52
N VAL A 355 24.49 -14.50 -11.65
CA VAL A 355 23.82 -15.17 -12.79
C VAL A 355 23.37 -16.60 -12.46
N ASP A 356 23.78 -17.15 -11.31
CA ASP A 356 23.57 -18.56 -10.92
C ASP A 356 22.78 -18.75 -9.60
N VAL A 357 21.99 -17.76 -9.14
CA VAL A 357 21.12 -17.95 -7.97
C VAL A 357 19.90 -18.80 -8.36
N PRO A 358 19.65 -19.97 -7.74
CA PRO A 358 18.62 -20.90 -8.20
C PRO A 358 17.18 -20.37 -8.13
N ALA A 359 16.88 -19.50 -7.16
CA ALA A 359 15.60 -18.83 -7.02
C ALA A 359 15.74 -17.62 -6.08
N LEU A 360 15.59 -16.40 -6.59
CA LEU A 360 15.47 -15.20 -5.77
C LEU A 360 14.08 -14.63 -5.93
N ILE A 361 13.36 -14.67 -4.83
CA ILE A 361 11.91 -14.66 -4.79
C ILE A 361 11.54 -13.23 -4.33
N ASP A 362 10.97 -12.39 -5.21
CA ASP A 362 10.42 -11.02 -5.00
C ASP A 362 8.91 -10.97 -4.58
N LEU A 363 8.54 -10.19 -3.55
CA LEU A 363 7.16 -10.03 -3.04
C LEU A 363 6.44 -8.73 -3.47
N ALA A 364 6.92 -7.98 -4.45
CA ALA A 364 6.37 -6.64 -4.68
C ALA A 364 5.24 -6.54 -5.72
N ASP A 365 4.62 -5.37 -5.73
CA ASP A 365 3.50 -4.92 -6.56
C ASP A 365 3.67 -5.17 -8.05
N MET A 366 2.57 -5.34 -8.79
CA MET A 366 2.57 -5.39 -10.26
C MET A 366 2.32 -4.00 -10.86
N ASN A 367 3.08 -3.01 -10.39
CA ASN A 367 3.11 -1.68 -10.99
C ASN A 367 3.95 -1.67 -12.29
N GLN A 368 3.93 -0.55 -13.00
CA GLN A 368 4.64 -0.44 -14.27
C GLN A 368 6.17 -0.59 -14.13
N ASN A 369 6.78 -0.33 -12.97
CA ASN A 369 8.20 -0.62 -12.75
C ASN A 369 8.45 -2.13 -12.78
N THR A 370 7.56 -2.93 -12.19
CA THR A 370 7.57 -4.40 -12.28
C THR A 370 7.39 -4.87 -13.69
N ILE A 371 6.42 -4.29 -14.41
CA ILE A 371 6.16 -4.62 -15.80
C ILE A 371 7.40 -4.33 -16.66
N ASN A 372 7.98 -3.15 -16.52
CA ASN A 372 9.23 -2.77 -17.19
C ASN A 372 10.37 -3.73 -16.83
N PHE A 373 10.46 -4.12 -15.56
CA PHE A 373 11.44 -5.06 -15.09
C PHE A 373 11.28 -6.45 -15.73
N ILE A 374 10.06 -7.01 -15.76
CA ILE A 374 9.69 -8.26 -16.45
C ILE A 374 10.14 -8.23 -17.91
N TYR A 375 9.91 -7.12 -18.61
CA TYR A 375 10.39 -6.94 -19.98
C TYR A 375 11.92 -6.89 -20.06
N SER A 376 12.59 -6.22 -19.12
CA SER A 376 14.06 -6.06 -19.13
C SER A 376 14.83 -7.37 -18.94
N ILE A 377 14.29 -8.31 -18.17
CA ILE A 377 14.87 -9.64 -17.92
C ILE A 377 14.46 -10.68 -18.98
N ASN A 378 13.63 -10.27 -19.94
CA ASN A 378 13.08 -11.11 -21.00
C ASN A 378 12.43 -12.40 -20.46
N VAL A 379 11.35 -12.25 -19.66
CA VAL A 379 10.59 -13.40 -19.15
C VAL A 379 10.06 -14.25 -20.31
N MET A 380 10.39 -15.53 -20.30
CA MET A 380 10.01 -16.49 -21.35
C MET A 380 8.91 -17.45 -20.91
N GLU A 381 8.88 -17.78 -19.62
CA GLU A 381 7.98 -18.78 -19.07
C GLU A 381 7.35 -18.27 -17.77
N TYR A 382 6.10 -18.69 -17.50
CA TYR A 382 5.47 -18.47 -16.21
C TYR A 382 4.73 -19.70 -15.71
N TYR A 383 4.54 -19.76 -14.39
CA TYR A 383 3.79 -20.79 -13.66
C TYR A 383 2.95 -20.12 -12.57
N ILE A 384 1.81 -20.70 -12.19
CA ILE A 384 0.95 -20.15 -11.13
C ILE A 384 0.61 -21.27 -10.16
N GLU A 385 0.79 -21.01 -8.88
CA GLU A 385 0.40 -21.90 -7.78
C GLU A 385 -0.64 -21.20 -6.91
N GLU A 386 -1.78 -21.85 -6.71
CA GLU A 386 -2.83 -21.37 -5.81
C GLU A 386 -2.35 -21.46 -4.36
N LEU A 387 -2.50 -20.35 -3.64
CA LEU A 387 -2.10 -20.20 -2.25
C LEU A 387 -3.27 -20.52 -1.31
N ASN A 388 -4.42 -19.94 -1.62
CA ASN A 388 -5.71 -20.22 -1.01
C ASN A 388 -6.83 -19.86 -2.02
N ASP A 389 -8.08 -19.87 -1.57
CA ASP A 389 -9.24 -19.59 -2.42
C ASP A 389 -9.21 -18.19 -3.07
N ASN A 390 -8.45 -17.24 -2.50
CA ASN A 390 -8.46 -15.82 -2.88
C ASN A 390 -7.14 -15.31 -3.49
N PHE A 391 -6.02 -15.98 -3.22
CA PHE A 391 -4.69 -15.54 -3.64
C PHE A 391 -3.92 -16.65 -4.34
N SER A 392 -2.98 -16.27 -5.20
CA SER A 392 -2.00 -17.19 -5.80
C SER A 392 -0.65 -16.51 -5.96
N ILE A 393 0.37 -17.34 -6.13
CA ILE A 393 1.70 -16.91 -6.54
C ILE A 393 1.88 -17.14 -8.04
N ILE A 394 2.36 -16.11 -8.72
CA ILE A 394 2.81 -16.16 -10.12
C ILE A 394 4.33 -16.27 -10.11
N PHE A 395 4.89 -17.34 -10.67
CA PHE A 395 6.33 -17.48 -10.91
C PHE A 395 6.68 -17.13 -12.35
N LEU A 396 7.72 -16.32 -12.55
CA LEU A 396 8.16 -15.78 -13.84
C LEU A 396 9.64 -16.11 -14.05
N LYS A 397 10.00 -16.72 -15.19
CA LYS A 397 11.37 -17.15 -15.47
C LYS A 397 11.99 -16.36 -16.61
N GLY A 398 13.12 -15.69 -16.32
CA GLY A 398 13.95 -14.96 -17.29
C GLY A 398 15.03 -15.82 -17.96
N ASN A 399 15.83 -15.19 -18.82
CA ASN A 399 16.84 -15.88 -19.65
C ASN A 399 18.05 -16.51 -18.91
N ASN A 400 18.25 -16.20 -17.61
CA ASN A 400 19.45 -16.56 -16.86
C ASN A 400 19.15 -17.39 -15.59
N SER A 401 18.19 -18.32 -15.65
CA SER A 401 17.70 -19.06 -14.47
C SER A 401 17.10 -18.21 -13.34
N ASN A 402 17.06 -16.88 -13.51
CA ASN A 402 16.36 -15.96 -12.62
C ASN A 402 14.87 -16.30 -12.63
N ILE A 403 14.34 -16.59 -11.45
CA ILE A 403 12.91 -16.77 -11.20
C ILE A 403 12.47 -15.62 -10.32
N PHE A 404 11.36 -15.00 -10.68
CA PHE A 404 10.68 -14.00 -9.88
C PHE A 404 9.33 -14.55 -9.50
N PHE A 405 8.72 -13.95 -8.50
CA PHE A 405 7.32 -14.22 -8.27
C PHE A 405 6.57 -12.95 -7.90
N HIS A 406 5.25 -13.08 -7.85
CA HIS A 406 4.36 -12.02 -7.41
C HIS A 406 3.16 -12.69 -6.74
N VAL A 407 2.82 -12.26 -5.53
CA VAL A 407 1.58 -12.69 -4.87
C VAL A 407 0.48 -11.71 -5.27
N SER A 408 -0.58 -12.25 -5.83
CA SER A 408 -1.70 -11.46 -6.31
C SER A 408 -3.03 -12.07 -5.90
N SER A 409 -4.08 -11.26 -5.88
CA SER A 409 -5.43 -11.78 -5.81
C SER A 409 -5.73 -12.64 -7.04
N ASN A 410 -6.51 -13.70 -6.87
CA ASN A 410 -6.91 -14.60 -7.96
C ASN A 410 -7.65 -13.84 -9.07
N PHE A 411 -8.35 -12.77 -8.71
CA PHE A 411 -8.99 -11.85 -9.64
C PHE A 411 -7.99 -11.08 -10.52
N ASN A 412 -6.94 -10.51 -9.93
CA ASN A 412 -5.92 -9.76 -10.66
C ASN A 412 -5.15 -10.65 -11.65
N ILE A 413 -4.91 -11.92 -11.30
CA ILE A 413 -4.18 -12.88 -12.15
C ILE A 413 -4.85 -13.09 -13.50
N PHE A 414 -6.19 -13.15 -13.53
CA PHE A 414 -6.91 -13.29 -14.78
C PHE A 414 -6.62 -12.12 -15.73
N ILE A 415 -6.60 -10.90 -15.19
CA ILE A 415 -6.33 -9.68 -15.93
C ILE A 415 -4.84 -9.64 -16.37
N LEU A 416 -3.90 -9.97 -15.49
CA LEU A 416 -2.46 -10.06 -15.79
C LEU A 416 -2.19 -11.00 -16.96
N LYS A 417 -2.83 -12.17 -16.99
CA LYS A 417 -2.68 -13.13 -18.09
C LYS A 417 -3.10 -12.55 -19.44
N LEU A 418 -4.23 -11.84 -19.46
CA LEU A 418 -4.79 -11.27 -20.68
C LEU A 418 -3.97 -10.07 -21.18
N LYS A 419 -3.57 -9.18 -20.28
CA LYS A 419 -2.92 -7.90 -20.63
C LYS A 419 -1.41 -8.07 -20.85
N TYR A 420 -0.73 -8.82 -19.97
CA TYR A 420 0.73 -8.82 -19.89
C TYR A 420 1.39 -10.16 -20.22
N PHE A 421 0.75 -11.31 -19.97
CA PHE A 421 1.41 -12.61 -20.20
C PHE A 421 1.03 -13.29 -21.52
N ASN A 422 0.33 -12.58 -22.42
CA ASN A 422 -0.11 -13.12 -23.71
C ASN A 422 1.03 -13.64 -24.61
N HIS A 423 2.25 -13.14 -24.43
CA HIS A 423 3.45 -13.49 -25.19
C HIS A 423 4.41 -14.41 -24.40
N ILE A 424 4.07 -14.75 -23.16
CA ILE A 424 4.89 -15.57 -22.25
C ILE A 424 4.30 -16.99 -22.21
N GLN A 425 5.16 -18.01 -22.26
CA GLN A 425 4.68 -19.38 -22.29
C GLN A 425 4.32 -19.89 -20.89
N CYS A 426 3.06 -20.23 -20.65
CA CYS A 426 2.67 -20.98 -19.45
C CYS A 426 3.28 -22.39 -19.52
N ARG A 427 4.14 -22.74 -18.56
CA ARG A 427 4.74 -24.09 -18.47
C ARG A 427 4.72 -24.59 -17.04
N ILE A 428 3.94 -25.65 -16.81
CA ILE A 428 3.68 -26.21 -15.48
C ILE A 428 4.90 -26.99 -14.92
N ASN A 429 5.79 -27.47 -15.79
CA ASN A 429 6.74 -28.52 -15.42
C ASN A 429 8.14 -28.01 -15.05
N TRP A 430 8.61 -26.88 -15.58
CA TRP A 430 9.96 -26.38 -15.29
C TRP A 430 10.14 -26.03 -13.81
N TRP A 431 9.03 -25.68 -13.14
CA TRP A 431 9.03 -25.43 -11.71
C TRP A 431 9.55 -26.61 -10.91
N ASN A 432 9.17 -27.84 -11.29
CA ASN A 432 9.61 -29.06 -10.60
C ASN A 432 11.10 -29.33 -10.77
N ASP A 433 11.73 -28.75 -11.80
CA ASP A 433 13.17 -28.83 -12.03
C ASP A 433 13.96 -27.88 -11.12
N ILE A 434 13.28 -26.93 -10.46
CA ILE A 434 13.89 -25.89 -9.62
C ILE A 434 13.50 -26.08 -8.15
N ILE A 435 12.21 -26.28 -7.87
CA ILE A 435 11.70 -26.60 -6.54
C ILE A 435 11.03 -27.97 -6.59
N PRO A 436 11.64 -29.01 -5.97
CA PRO A 436 11.05 -30.34 -5.94
C PRO A 436 9.63 -30.33 -5.37
N LEU A 437 8.76 -31.21 -5.88
CA LEU A 437 7.33 -31.24 -5.55
C LEU A 437 7.06 -31.37 -4.04
N GLU A 438 7.95 -32.05 -3.32
CA GLU A 438 7.92 -32.19 -1.86
C GLU A 438 8.08 -30.86 -1.12
N TYR A 439 8.63 -29.81 -1.75
CA TYR A 439 8.75 -28.47 -1.16
C TYR A 439 7.59 -27.54 -1.57
N LYS A 440 6.68 -27.95 -2.46
CA LYS A 440 5.52 -27.11 -2.85
C LYS A 440 4.60 -26.79 -1.67
N HIS A 441 4.44 -27.71 -0.73
CA HIS A 441 3.55 -27.49 0.41
C HIS A 441 4.02 -26.33 1.31
N TYR A 442 5.30 -25.95 1.26
CA TYR A 442 5.81 -24.84 2.07
C TYR A 442 5.31 -23.47 1.63
N PHE A 443 4.81 -23.33 0.40
CA PHE A 443 4.10 -22.11 -0.02
C PHE A 443 2.75 -21.96 0.70
N ASN A 444 2.09 -23.07 1.03
CA ASN A 444 0.90 -23.05 1.90
C ASN A 444 1.28 -22.80 3.36
N VAL A 445 2.49 -23.21 3.76
CA VAL A 445 3.06 -22.98 5.10
C VAL A 445 3.37 -21.48 5.30
N PHE A 446 3.87 -20.78 4.26
CA PHE A 446 4.08 -19.33 4.27
C PHE A 446 2.86 -18.54 4.74
N ILE A 447 1.65 -18.95 4.32
CA ILE A 447 0.39 -18.31 4.72
C ILE A 447 -0.04 -18.74 6.12
N ARG A 448 0.05 -20.04 6.41
CA ARG A 448 -0.49 -20.64 7.64
C ARG A 448 0.40 -20.41 8.86
N GLU A 449 1.69 -20.22 8.71
CA GLU A 449 2.62 -20.03 9.85
C GLU A 449 2.70 -18.58 10.35
N TYR A 450 1.92 -17.69 9.73
CA TYR A 450 1.80 -16.27 10.08
C TYR A 450 0.43 -15.87 10.70
N GLU A 451 -0.47 -16.83 11.00
CA GLU A 451 -1.68 -16.58 11.81
C GLU A 451 -1.38 -16.35 13.30
#